data_AF-A0A835K4F9-F1
#
_entry.id   AF-A0A835K4F9-F1
#
_cell.length_a   1.000
_cell.length_b   1.000
_cell.length_c   1.000
_cell.angle_alpha   90.00
_cell.angle_beta   90.00
_cell.angle_gamma   90.00
#
_symmetry.space_group_name_H-M   'P 1'
#
loop_
_entity.id
_entity.type
_entity.pdbx_description
1 polymer ?
#
loop_
_entity_poly.entity_id
_entity_poly.type
_entity_poly.pdbx_seq_one_letter_code
_entity_poly.pdbx_strand_id
1 'polypeptide(L)'
;MTCNSKSHSEVTNMGSFDKNICLKLYVFFIGALIITPGFAIRTYEEENPDLSQRLEECHIKVTNRCAIEISNSVYNNKTPSEYCCQKHIATGKACHEDFIRLFISIVPKDKLAFVGANGDKIWNQCYAIVASAPAASIFSILP
;
A
#
# COMPACT_ATOMS: atom_id res chain seq x y z
N MET A 1 -16.60 10.77 12.81
CA MET A 1 -16.41 9.72 11.79
C MET A 1 -16.82 8.40 12.39
N THR A 2 -17.79 7.73 11.76
CA THR A 2 -18.51 6.55 12.27
C THR A 2 -17.72 5.26 12.05
N CYS A 3 -17.36 4.54 13.12
CA CYS A 3 -16.98 3.14 13.05
C CYS A 3 -18.24 2.28 13.15
N ASN A 4 -18.59 1.56 12.08
CA ASN A 4 -19.59 0.50 12.13
C ASN A 4 -18.90 -0.83 11.81
N SER A 5 -18.70 -1.64 12.84
CA SER A 5 -18.52 -3.08 12.73
C SER A 5 -19.27 -3.71 13.90
N LYS A 6 -20.52 -4.09 13.65
CA LYS A 6 -21.31 -4.94 14.53
C LYS A 6 -20.81 -6.38 14.41
N SER A 7 -20.10 -6.87 15.44
CA SER A 7 -20.02 -8.30 15.75
C SER A 7 -20.59 -8.52 17.15
N HIS A 8 -21.83 -9.00 17.22
CA HIS A 8 -22.39 -9.60 18.43
C HIS A 8 -21.57 -10.85 18.76
N SER A 9 -20.98 -10.91 19.95
CA SER A 9 -21.40 -11.81 21.03
C SER A 9 -20.46 -11.67 22.23
N GLU A 10 -21.03 -11.14 23.32
CA GLU A 10 -20.71 -11.51 24.70
C GLU A 10 -19.32 -11.20 25.28
N VAL A 11 -19.13 -9.95 25.71
CA VAL A 11 -18.54 -9.67 27.03
C VAL A 11 -19.34 -8.52 27.64
N THR A 12 -20.34 -8.87 28.45
CA THR A 12 -20.96 -7.93 29.38
C THR A 12 -19.93 -7.52 30.43
N ASN A 13 -20.04 -6.27 30.91
CA ASN A 13 -19.17 -5.63 31.90
C ASN A 13 -17.80 -5.16 31.40
N MET A 14 -17.77 -3.94 30.87
CA MET A 14 -16.69 -3.01 31.21
C MET A 14 -17.37 -1.81 31.86
N GLY A 15 -17.31 -1.76 33.19
CA GLY A 15 -17.78 -0.61 33.97
C GLY A 15 -17.18 0.68 33.45
N SER A 16 -17.92 1.78 33.65
CA SER A 16 -17.56 3.15 33.33
C SER A 16 -16.05 3.40 33.46
N PHE A 17 -15.33 3.30 32.35
CA PHE A 17 -13.92 3.63 32.32
C PHE A 17 -13.85 5.16 32.36
N ASP A 18 -13.61 5.70 33.55
CA ASP A 18 -13.45 7.14 33.76
C ASP A 18 -12.54 7.68 32.67
N LYS A 19 -13.01 8.66 31.88
CA LYS A 19 -12.26 9.19 30.73
C LYS A 19 -10.84 9.62 31.11
N ASN A 20 -10.64 9.99 32.38
CA ASN A 20 -9.37 10.30 32.99
C ASN A 20 -8.44 9.07 33.12
N ILE A 21 -8.97 7.88 33.44
CA ILE A 21 -8.21 6.64 33.49
C ILE A 21 -7.81 6.19 32.08
N CYS A 22 -8.70 6.33 31.08
CA CYS A 22 -8.36 6.11 29.66
C CYS A 22 -7.26 7.08 29.20
N LEU A 23 -7.38 8.37 29.52
CA LEU A 23 -6.41 9.39 29.15
C LEU A 23 -5.05 9.14 29.82
N LYS A 24 -5.04 8.73 31.09
CA LYS A 24 -3.81 8.41 31.83
C LYS A 24 -3.13 7.17 31.26
N LEU A 25 -3.88 6.12 30.92
CA LEU A 25 -3.34 4.93 30.26
C LEU A 25 -2.80 5.28 28.87
N TYR A 26 -3.53 6.06 28.08
CA TYR A 26 -3.09 6.52 26.78
C TYR A 26 -1.76 7.31 26.86
N VAL A 27 -1.66 8.26 27.79
CA VAL A 27 -0.42 9.02 28.02
C VAL A 27 0.71 8.13 28.53
N PHE A 28 0.41 7.10 29.33
CA PHE A 28 1.42 6.13 29.77
C PHE A 28 1.93 5.26 28.62
N PHE A 29 1.07 4.82 27.71
CA PHE A 29 1.48 4.06 26.52
C PHE A 29 2.32 4.89 25.55
N ILE A 30 1.94 6.15 25.31
CA ILE A 30 2.75 7.08 24.51
C ILE A 30 4.08 7.36 25.21
N GLY A 31 4.06 7.68 26.51
CA GLY A 31 5.26 7.95 27.31
C GLY A 31 6.22 6.76 27.35
N ALA A 32 5.72 5.53 27.53
CA ALA A 32 6.53 4.32 27.51
C ALA A 32 7.15 4.04 26.14
N LEU A 33 6.46 4.37 25.04
CA LEU A 33 7.00 4.24 23.69
C LEU A 33 8.21 5.18 23.46
N ILE A 34 8.17 6.40 24.01
CA ILE A 34 9.22 7.42 23.84
C ILE A 34 10.45 7.14 24.72
N ILE A 35 10.32 6.41 25.83
CA ILE A 35 11.42 6.20 26.80
C ILE A 35 12.36 5.06 26.39
N THR A 36 11.98 4.19 25.45
CA THR A 36 12.92 3.16 24.95
C THR A 36 13.95 3.82 24.03
N PRO A 37 15.28 3.73 24.33
CA PRO A 37 16.33 4.33 23.48
C PRO A 37 16.47 3.68 22.09
N GLY A 38 15.53 2.83 21.69
CA GLY A 38 15.49 2.11 20.41
C GLY A 38 14.28 2.45 19.53
N PHE A 39 13.27 3.16 20.05
CA PHE A 39 12.19 3.74 19.25
C PHE A 39 12.53 5.20 18.96
N ALA A 40 13.60 5.41 18.19
CA ALA A 40 13.56 6.57 17.30
C ALA A 40 12.33 6.36 16.41
N ILE A 41 11.25 7.10 16.67
CA ILE A 41 10.30 7.41 15.59
C ILE A 41 11.19 8.06 14.56
N ARG A 42 11.58 7.29 13.54
CA ARG A 42 12.10 7.85 12.30
C ARG A 42 10.94 8.74 11.87
N THR A 43 11.03 10.03 12.12
CA THR A 43 10.32 10.99 11.30
C THR A 43 10.88 10.70 9.92
N TYR A 44 10.15 9.91 9.15
CA TYR A 44 10.35 9.76 7.71
C TYR A 44 10.00 11.12 7.10
N GLU A 45 10.78 12.13 7.44
CA GLU A 45 10.71 13.48 6.90
C GLU A 45 12.13 13.85 6.47
N GLU A 46 12.73 12.92 5.74
CA GLU A 46 13.84 13.16 4.82
C GLU A 46 13.82 12.05 3.75
N GLU A 47 12.65 11.77 3.17
CA GLU A 47 12.55 10.98 1.96
C GLU A 47 11.97 11.90 0.88
N ASN A 48 12.82 12.28 -0.08
CA ASN A 48 12.51 13.05 -1.30
C ASN A 48 11.06 13.58 -1.38
N PRO A 49 10.78 14.85 -1.06
CA PRO A 49 9.42 15.41 -1.16
C PRO A 49 8.83 15.28 -2.58
N ASP A 50 9.71 15.17 -3.58
CA ASP A 50 9.37 14.90 -4.97
C ASP A 50 8.87 13.46 -5.20
N LEU A 51 9.42 12.45 -4.51
CA LEU A 51 8.96 11.06 -4.63
C LEU A 51 7.59 10.87 -3.96
N SER A 52 7.38 11.43 -2.76
CA SER A 52 6.09 11.32 -2.06
C SER A 52 4.96 12.01 -2.82
N GLN A 53 5.21 13.20 -3.38
CA GLN A 53 4.26 13.90 -4.25
C GLN A 53 3.93 13.09 -5.51
N ARG A 54 4.94 12.54 -6.21
CA ARG A 54 4.68 11.70 -7.38
C ARG A 54 3.89 10.45 -7.04
N LEU A 55 4.18 9.79 -5.91
CA LEU A 55 3.39 8.66 -5.43
C LEU A 55 1.93 9.06 -5.15
N GLU A 56 1.72 10.26 -4.61
CA GLU A 56 0.38 10.78 -4.37
C GLU A 56 -0.40 10.91 -5.69
N GLU A 57 0.21 11.52 -6.71
CA GLU A 57 -0.40 11.65 -8.04
C GLU A 57 -0.66 10.28 -8.71
N CYS A 58 0.20 9.30 -8.43
CA CYS A 58 0.09 7.95 -8.96
C CYS A 58 -1.03 7.13 -8.30
N HIS A 59 -1.28 7.29 -7.00
CA HIS A 59 -2.27 6.47 -6.29
C HIS A 59 -3.71 6.76 -6.73
N ILE A 60 -3.99 7.98 -7.21
CA ILE A 60 -5.34 8.43 -7.59
C ILE A 60 -5.92 7.57 -8.73
N LYS A 61 -5.07 6.91 -9.51
CA LYS A 61 -5.46 6.16 -10.72
C LYS A 61 -5.65 4.65 -10.50
N VAL A 62 -5.21 4.11 -9.36
CA VAL A 62 -5.32 2.67 -9.06
C VAL A 62 -6.34 2.44 -7.93
N THR A 63 -7.18 1.42 -8.06
CA THR A 63 -8.08 1.06 -6.95
C THR A 63 -7.26 0.41 -5.83
N ASN A 64 -7.68 0.57 -4.57
CA ASN A 64 -7.01 -0.05 -3.42
C ASN A 64 -6.85 -1.58 -3.61
N ARG A 65 -7.88 -2.24 -4.14
CA ARG A 65 -7.84 -3.66 -4.50
C ARG A 65 -6.67 -3.99 -5.45
N CYS A 66 -6.53 -3.23 -6.53
CA CYS A 66 -5.47 -3.48 -7.50
C CYS A 66 -4.08 -3.11 -6.98
N ALA A 67 -3.97 -2.08 -6.15
CA ALA A 67 -2.71 -1.78 -5.47
C ALA A 67 -2.24 -2.95 -4.59
N ILE A 68 -3.14 -3.54 -3.81
CA ILE A 68 -2.84 -4.73 -2.98
C ILE A 68 -2.42 -5.90 -3.87
N GLU A 69 -3.16 -6.17 -4.94
CA GLU A 69 -2.90 -7.30 -5.83
C GLU A 69 -1.55 -7.19 -6.55
N ILE A 70 -1.23 -6.01 -7.09
CA ILE A 70 0.05 -5.73 -7.75
C ILE A 70 1.20 -5.82 -6.75
N SER A 71 1.06 -5.23 -5.57
CA SER A 71 2.08 -5.28 -4.52
C SER A 71 2.36 -6.72 -4.11
N ASN A 72 1.31 -7.51 -3.82
CA ASN A 72 1.44 -8.93 -3.51
C ASN A 72 2.09 -9.71 -4.66
N SER A 73 1.81 -9.34 -5.90
CA SER A 73 2.40 -9.97 -7.08
C SER A 73 3.91 -9.71 -7.16
N VAL A 74 4.38 -8.52 -6.80
CA VAL A 74 5.81 -8.20 -6.71
C VAL A 74 6.50 -9.05 -5.63
N TYR A 75 5.88 -9.19 -4.45
CA TYR A 75 6.48 -9.97 -3.36
C TYR A 75 6.40 -11.49 -3.55
N ASN A 76 5.40 -11.99 -4.28
CA ASN A 76 5.14 -13.43 -4.40
C ASN A 76 5.34 -13.97 -5.82
N ASN A 77 5.76 -13.14 -6.76
CA ASN A 77 5.96 -13.50 -8.17
C ASN A 77 4.70 -14.13 -8.82
N LYS A 78 3.52 -13.62 -8.46
CA LYS A 78 2.23 -14.07 -9.00
C LYS A 78 1.79 -13.18 -10.14
N THR A 79 1.08 -13.72 -11.11
CA THR A 79 0.52 -12.92 -12.20
C THR A 79 -0.73 -12.17 -11.70
N PRO A 80 -0.82 -10.84 -11.86
CA PRO A 80 -2.02 -10.09 -11.54
C PRO A 80 -3.16 -10.40 -12.52
N SER A 81 -4.39 -10.11 -12.12
CA SER A 81 -5.57 -10.19 -12.97
C SER A 81 -5.51 -9.18 -14.11
N GLU A 82 -6.17 -9.50 -15.24
CA GLU A 82 -6.27 -8.60 -16.39
C GLU A 82 -6.85 -7.23 -16.00
N TYR A 83 -7.91 -7.21 -15.19
CA TYR A 83 -8.51 -5.98 -14.69
C TYR A 83 -7.50 -5.09 -13.95
N CYS A 84 -6.71 -5.68 -13.04
CA CYS A 84 -5.72 -4.91 -12.31
C CYS A 84 -4.50 -4.54 -13.15
N CYS A 85 -4.13 -5.36 -14.14
CA CYS A 85 -3.12 -4.99 -15.12
C CYS A 85 -3.56 -3.79 -15.99
N GLN A 86 -4.82 -3.74 -16.43
CA GLN A 86 -5.34 -2.59 -17.19
C GLN A 86 -5.27 -1.29 -16.38
N LYS A 87 -5.72 -1.33 -15.12
CA LYS A 87 -5.64 -0.17 -14.22
C LYS A 87 -4.19 0.22 -13.91
N HIS A 88 -3.32 -0.76 -13.68
CA HIS A 88 -1.90 -0.53 -13.42
C HIS A 88 -1.19 0.11 -14.60
N ILE A 89 -1.36 -0.42 -15.82
CA ILE A 89 -0.75 0.15 -17.04
C ILE A 89 -1.27 1.56 -17.31
N ALA A 90 -2.55 1.84 -17.06
CA ALA A 90 -3.12 3.18 -17.20
C ALA A 90 -2.49 4.22 -16.24
N THR A 91 -1.85 3.80 -15.14
CA THR A 91 -1.10 4.73 -14.27
C THR A 91 0.21 5.19 -14.89
N GLY A 92 0.80 4.40 -15.79
CA GLY A 92 2.06 4.70 -16.48
C GLY A 92 3.31 4.10 -15.82
N LYS A 93 4.36 3.93 -16.61
CA LYS A 93 5.60 3.25 -16.18
C LYS A 93 6.34 4.00 -15.08
N ALA A 94 6.34 5.33 -15.13
CA ALA A 94 6.97 6.17 -14.10
C ALA A 94 6.37 5.91 -12.70
N CYS A 95 5.03 5.81 -12.61
CA CYS A 95 4.35 5.47 -11.36
C CYS A 95 4.76 4.11 -10.83
N HIS A 96 4.86 3.10 -11.71
CA HIS A 96 5.34 1.80 -11.32
C HIS A 96 6.78 1.83 -10.79
N GLU A 97 7.69 2.50 -11.49
CA GLU A 97 9.10 2.64 -11.08
C GLU A 97 9.25 3.36 -9.73
N ASP A 98 8.42 4.39 -9.50
CA ASP A 98 8.38 5.10 -8.22
C ASP A 98 7.87 4.21 -7.08
N PHE A 99 6.83 3.38 -7.29
CA PHE A 99 6.39 2.37 -6.32
C PHE A 99 7.47 1.31 -6.03
N ILE A 100 8.18 0.84 -7.06
CA ILE A 100 9.28 -0.11 -6.86
C ILE A 100 10.42 0.54 -6.08
N ARG A 101 10.75 1.81 -6.32
CA ARG A 101 11.74 2.53 -5.54
C ARG A 101 11.35 2.65 -4.06
N LEU A 102 10.09 2.93 -3.77
CA LEU A 102 9.57 2.90 -2.40
C LEU A 102 9.69 1.50 -1.78
N PHE A 103 9.32 0.44 -2.50
CA PHE A 103 9.47 -0.91 -1.94
C PHE A 103 10.93 -1.27 -1.68
N ILE A 104 11.85 -0.88 -2.57
CA ILE A 104 13.29 -1.06 -2.38
C ILE A 104 13.80 -0.28 -1.15
N SER A 105 13.25 0.91 -0.84
CA SER A 105 13.69 1.68 0.34
C SER A 105 13.30 1.05 1.67
N ILE A 106 12.20 0.27 1.70
CA ILE A 106 11.65 -0.31 2.95
C ILE A 106 11.99 -1.79 3.16
N VAL A 107 12.37 -2.53 2.10
CA VAL A 107 12.63 -3.98 2.21
C VAL A 107 14.05 -4.29 2.70
N PRO A 108 14.27 -5.46 3.33
CA PRO A 108 15.61 -5.90 3.71
C PRO A 108 16.59 -5.96 2.53
N LYS A 109 17.88 -5.73 2.79
CA LYS A 109 18.93 -5.67 1.75
C LYS A 109 19.01 -6.94 0.88
N ASP A 110 18.76 -8.11 1.46
CA ASP A 110 18.74 -9.40 0.75
C ASP A 110 17.54 -9.56 -0.20
N LYS A 111 16.53 -8.69 -0.09
CA LYS A 111 15.32 -8.70 -0.92
C LYS A 111 15.30 -7.63 -2.02
N LEU A 112 16.25 -6.70 -2.04
CA LEU A 112 16.27 -5.57 -3.00
C LEU A 112 16.25 -6.05 -4.45
N ALA A 113 17.16 -6.97 -4.80
CA ALA A 113 17.25 -7.51 -6.15
C ALA A 113 15.98 -8.29 -6.54
N PHE A 114 15.40 -9.02 -5.60
CA PHE A 114 14.17 -9.78 -5.82
C PHE A 114 12.97 -8.86 -6.10
N VAL A 115 12.79 -7.81 -5.30
CA VAL A 115 11.70 -6.84 -5.46
C VAL A 115 11.86 -6.04 -6.75
N GLY A 116 13.07 -5.59 -7.06
CA GLY A 116 13.35 -4.89 -8.33
C GLY A 116 13.03 -5.75 -9.55
N ALA A 117 13.60 -6.96 -9.61
CA ALA A 117 13.41 -7.87 -10.74
C ALA A 117 11.94 -8.32 -10.88
N ASN A 118 11.24 -8.58 -9.78
CA ASN A 118 9.82 -8.89 -9.84
C ASN A 118 8.99 -7.68 -10.25
N GLY A 119 9.35 -6.47 -9.81
CA GLY A 119 8.72 -5.23 -10.29
C GLY A 119 8.68 -5.16 -11.80
N ASP A 120 9.86 -5.24 -12.43
CA ASP A 120 10.01 -5.22 -13.90
C ASP A 120 9.23 -6.36 -14.57
N LYS A 121 9.29 -7.56 -13.98
CA LYS A 121 8.55 -8.72 -14.49
C LYS A 121 7.04 -8.47 -14.48
N ILE A 122 6.49 -8.00 -13.36
CA ILE A 122 5.05 -7.71 -13.23
C ILE A 122 4.63 -6.64 -14.23
N TRP A 123 5.44 -5.59 -14.42
CA TRP A 123 5.17 -4.56 -15.43
C TRP A 123 5.05 -5.16 -16.83
N ASN A 124 6.05 -5.94 -17.26
CA ASN A 124 6.07 -6.54 -18.59
C ASN A 124 4.94 -7.55 -18.79
N GLN A 125 4.59 -8.32 -17.75
CA GLN A 125 3.44 -9.22 -17.79
C GLN A 125 2.13 -8.46 -17.99
N CYS A 126 1.90 -7.40 -17.21
CA CYS A 126 0.70 -6.59 -17.38
C CYS A 126 0.64 -5.88 -18.73
N TYR A 127 1.78 -5.39 -19.24
CA TYR A 127 1.85 -4.79 -20.56
C TYR A 127 1.46 -5.80 -21.65
N ALA A 128 1.98 -7.04 -21.57
CA ALA A 128 1.65 -8.10 -22.51
C ALA A 128 0.16 -8.49 -22.45
N ILE A 129 -0.41 -8.62 -21.24
CA ILE A 129 -1.83 -8.91 -21.04
C ILE A 129 -2.69 -7.84 -21.72
N VAL A 130 -2.41 -6.56 -21.44
CA VAL A 130 -3.17 -5.43 -22.01
C VAL A 130 -2.98 -5.34 -23.53
N ALA A 131 -1.79 -5.57 -24.05
CA ALA A 131 -1.52 -5.57 -25.49
C ALA A 131 -2.16 -6.73 -26.25
N SER A 132 -2.38 -7.87 -25.57
CA SER A 132 -3.02 -9.06 -26.14
C SER A 132 -4.55 -9.06 -26.03
N ALA A 133 -5.13 -8.11 -25.30
CA ALA A 133 -6.56 -8.05 -25.10
C ALA A 133 -7.29 -7.74 -26.42
N PRO A 134 -8.36 -8.49 -26.79
CA PRO A 134 -9.10 -8.23 -28.01
C PRO A 134 -9.71 -6.81 -27.98
N ALA A 135 -9.67 -6.13 -29.14
CA ALA A 135 -10.08 -4.73 -29.28
C ALA A 135 -11.49 -4.41 -28.74
N ALA A 136 -12.39 -5.39 -28.66
CA ALA A 136 -13.72 -5.25 -28.07
C ALA A 136 -13.69 -4.80 -26.59
N SER A 137 -12.67 -5.18 -25.83
CA SER A 137 -12.48 -4.73 -24.43
C SER A 137 -12.07 -3.26 -24.33
N ILE A 138 -11.49 -2.70 -25.39
CA ILE A 138 -11.04 -1.30 -25.48
C ILE A 138 -12.22 -0.37 -25.78
N PHE A 139 -13.21 -0.84 -26.56
CA PHE A 139 -14.39 -0.05 -26.94
C PHE A 139 -15.40 0.19 -25.81
N SER A 140 -15.40 -0.59 -24.73
CA SER A 140 -16.28 -0.34 -23.58
C SER A 140 -15.82 0.81 -22.67
N ILE A 141 -14.71 1.49 -23.01
CA ILE A 141 -13.99 2.40 -22.11
C ILE A 141 -13.85 3.81 -22.68
N LEU A 142 -14.25 4.06 -23.94
CA LEU A 142 -14.29 5.42 -24.47
C LEU A 142 -15.65 6.07 -24.09
N PRO A 143 -15.66 7.22 -23.39
CA PRO A 143 -16.88 8.00 -23.20
C PRO A 143 -17.42 8.59 -24.50
#